data_AF-A0A2W4U0R8-F1
#
_entry.id   AF-A0A2W4U0R8-F1
#
_cell.length_a   1.000
_cell.length_b   1.000
_cell.length_c   1.000
_cell.angle_alpha   90.00
_cell.angle_beta   90.00
_cell.angle_gamma   90.00
#
_symmetry.space_group_name_H-M   'P 1'
#
loop_
_entity.id
_entity.type
_entity.pdbx_description
1 polymer ?
#
loop_
_entity_poly.entity_id
_entity_poly.type
_entity_poly.pdbx_seq_one_letter_code
_entity_poly.pdbx_strand_id
1 'polypeptide(L)' 'AIPLDFDFSSLPGLSTEVRQKLSLHRPATLAQAARIDGVTPAALMILLSRLKRPAERRREIA' A
#
# COMPACT_ATOMS: atom_id res chain seq x y z
N ALA A 1 -7.10 3.23 6.50
CA ALA A 1 -5.84 3.92 6.82
C ALA A 1 -4.67 2.97 6.51
N ILE A 2 -3.49 3.53 6.27
CA ILE A 2 -2.26 2.76 6.03
C ILE A 2 -1.48 2.68 7.35
N PRO A 3 -1.10 1.47 7.82
CA PRO A 3 -0.30 1.33 9.03
C PRO A 3 1.07 2.03 8.92
N LEU A 4 1.61 2.53 10.04
CA LEU A 4 2.89 3.24 10.08
C LEU A 4 4.07 2.32 9.71
N ASP A 5 3.96 1.05 10.08
CA ASP A 5 4.92 -0.03 9.84
C ASP A 5 4.72 -0.74 8.49
N PHE A 6 3.82 -0.23 7.64
CA PHE A 6 3.55 -0.83 6.34
C PHE A 6 4.81 -0.79 5.44
N ASP A 7 5.20 -1.94 4.93
CA ASP A 7 6.32 -2.08 4.01
C ASP A 7 5.87 -1.88 2.55
N PHE A 8 6.22 -0.71 1.99
CA PHE A 8 5.97 -0.39 0.58
C PHE A 8 7.02 -0.99 -0.37
N SER A 9 8.19 -1.38 0.15
CA SER A 9 9.31 -1.88 -0.66
C SER A 9 9.05 -3.28 -1.21
N SER A 10 8.26 -4.07 -0.50
CA SER A 10 7.91 -5.44 -0.88
C SER A 10 6.64 -5.56 -1.72
N LEU A 11 6.08 -4.44 -2.23
CA LEU A 11 4.83 -4.47 -3.00
C LEU A 11 5.06 -4.94 -4.44
N PRO A 12 4.62 -6.17 -4.81
CA PRO A 12 4.70 -6.64 -6.17
C PRO A 12 3.77 -5.83 -7.08
N GLY A 13 4.16 -5.67 -8.35
CA GLY A 13 3.38 -4.92 -9.34
C GLY A 13 3.53 -3.39 -9.28
N LEU A 14 4.20 -2.84 -8.25
CA LEU A 14 4.63 -1.45 -8.27
C LEU A 14 5.96 -1.30 -9.00
N SER A 15 6.19 -0.14 -9.61
CA SER A 15 7.51 0.22 -10.12
C SER A 15 8.46 0.56 -8.96
N THR A 16 9.76 0.50 -9.19
CA THR A 16 10.77 0.90 -8.19
C THR A 16 10.59 2.35 -7.77
N GLU A 17 10.32 3.25 -8.71
CA GLU A 17 10.10 4.66 -8.44
C GLU A 17 8.87 4.87 -7.53
N VAL A 18 7.74 4.22 -7.82
CA VAL A 18 6.53 4.34 -7.00
C VAL A 18 6.77 3.80 -5.59
N ARG A 19 7.47 2.67 -5.45
CA ARG A 19 7.84 2.12 -4.13
C ARG A 19 8.72 3.10 -3.34
N GLN A 20 9.72 3.69 -3.98
CA GLN A 20 10.60 4.69 -3.35
C GLN A 20 9.79 5.93 -2.92
N LYS A 21 8.95 6.47 -3.80
CA LYS A 21 8.11 7.62 -3.50
C LYS A 21 7.15 7.34 -2.33
N LEU A 22 6.48 6.20 -2.32
CA LEU A 22 5.60 5.81 -1.20
C LEU A 22 6.39 5.62 0.12
N SER A 23 7.56 4.99 0.04
CA SER A 23 8.43 4.76 1.21
C SER A 23 8.97 6.07 1.79
N LEU A 24 9.23 7.07 0.94
CA LEU A 24 9.68 8.41 1.32
C LEU A 24 8.54 9.23 1.95
N HIS A 25 7.38 9.27 1.31
CA HIS A 25 6.26 10.13 1.74
C HIS A 25 5.42 9.51 2.87
N ARG A 26 5.49 8.19 3.08
CA ARG A 26 4.76 7.44 4.11
C ARG A 26 3.29 7.89 4.26
N PRO A 27 2.48 7.82 3.19
CA PRO A 27 1.11 8.31 3.25
C PRO A 27 0.28 7.52 4.26
N ALA A 28 -0.51 8.21 5.09
CA ALA A 28 -1.42 7.59 6.06
C ALA A 28 -2.73 7.11 5.42
N THR A 29 -3.04 7.58 4.21
CA THR A 29 -4.28 7.27 3.49
C THR A 29 -4.04 7.07 1.99
N LEU A 30 -4.94 6.34 1.32
CA LEU A 30 -4.93 6.22 -0.14
C LEU A 30 -5.12 7.57 -0.83
N ALA A 31 -5.93 8.46 -0.26
CA ALA A 31 -6.11 9.82 -0.79
C ALA A 31 -4.79 10.62 -0.76
N GLN A 32 -3.99 10.47 0.30
CA GLN A 32 -2.66 11.07 0.37
C GLN A 32 -1.71 10.42 -0.65
N ALA A 33 -1.72 9.09 -0.77
CA ALA A 33 -0.92 8.38 -1.76
C ALA A 33 -1.24 8.82 -3.20
N ALA A 34 -2.50 9.07 -3.50
CA ALA A 34 -2.98 9.51 -4.82
C ALA A 34 -2.46 10.90 -5.24
N ARG A 35 -1.99 11.72 -4.29
CA ARG A 35 -1.43 13.05 -4.57
C ARG A 35 0.08 13.04 -4.80
N ILE A 36 0.74 11.90 -4.60
CA ILE A 36 2.16 11.76 -4.84
C ILE A 36 2.38 11.66 -6.34
N ASP A 37 3.25 12.52 -6.87
CA ASP A 37 3.55 12.56 -8.30
C ASP A 37 4.04 11.20 -8.83
N GLY A 38 3.57 10.79 -10.00
CA GLY A 38 3.86 9.48 -10.58
C GLY A 38 3.15 8.28 -9.93
N VAL A 39 2.36 8.48 -8.87
CA VAL A 39 1.46 7.43 -8.37
C VAL A 39 0.24 7.34 -9.27
N THR A 40 0.05 6.18 -9.89
CA THR A 40 -1.05 5.94 -10.85
C THR A 40 -2.25 5.28 -10.17
N PRO A 41 -3.44 5.34 -10.80
CA PRO A 41 -4.61 4.58 -10.34
C PRO A 41 -4.34 3.08 -10.16
N ALA A 42 -3.53 2.48 -11.04
CA ALA A 42 -3.13 1.07 -10.92
C ALA A 42 -2.31 0.80 -9.66
N ALA A 43 -1.37 1.68 -9.32
CA ALA A 43 -0.59 1.57 -8.09
C ALA A 43 -1.48 1.67 -6.83
N LEU A 44 -2.50 2.54 -6.86
CA LEU A 44 -3.48 2.66 -5.78
C LEU A 44 -4.32 1.39 -5.62
N MET A 45 -4.68 0.71 -6.72
CA MET A 45 -5.39 -0.56 -6.65
C MET A 45 -4.55 -1.67 -6.01
N ILE A 46 -3.25 -1.73 -6.34
CA ILE A 46 -2.31 -2.67 -5.72
C ILE A 46 -2.14 -2.39 -4.23
N LEU A 47 -1.99 -1.12 -3.86
CA LEU A 47 -1.91 -0.72 -2.45
C LEU A 47 -3.21 -1.04 -1.70
N LEU A 48 -4.36 -0.74 -2.30
CA LEU A 48 -5.67 -1.05 -1.73
C LEU A 48 -5.87 -2.56 -1.55
N SER A 49 -5.49 -3.40 -2.51
CA SER A 49 -5.63 -4.86 -2.39
C SER A 49 -4.77 -5.42 -1.26
N ARG A 50 -3.57 -4.85 -1.03
CA ARG A 50 -2.72 -5.23 0.10
C ARG A 50 -3.28 -4.80 1.45
N LEU A 51 -3.90 -3.62 1.51
CA LEU A 51 -4.54 -3.09 2.72
C LEU A 51 -5.89 -3.77 3.02
N LYS A 52 -6.60 -4.22 1.99
CA LYS A 52 -7.84 -5.00 2.07
C LYS A 52 -7.62 -6.48 2.40
N ARG A 53 -6.51 -6.87 3.04
CA ARG A 53 -6.42 -8.15 3.75
C ARG A 53 -6.83 -7.94 5.22
N PRO A 54 -8.14 -7.87 5.55
CA PRO A 54 -8.55 -8.07 6.92
C PRO A 54 -8.23 -9.52 7.25
N ALA A 55 -7.27 -9.76 8.15
CA ALA A 55 -7.25 -10.88 9.08
C ALA A 55 -7.95 -12.21 8.67
N GLU A 56 -7.76 -12.72 7.45
CA GLU A 56 -8.13 -14.09 7.05
C GLU A 56 -7.13 -15.10 7.63
N ARG A 57 -6.78 -14.87 8.90
CA ARG A 57 -6.02 -15.77 9.77
C ARG A 57 -6.62 -15.80 11.18
N ARG A 58 -7.93 -15.52 11.26
CA ARG A 58 -8.80 -15.74 12.43
C ARG A 58 -9.90 -16.75 12.12
N ARG A 59 -9.68 -17.59 11.11
CA ARG A 59 -10.46 -18.79 10.79
C ARG A 59 -9.51 -19.97 10.62
N GLU A 60 -8.78 -20.26 11.67
CA GLU A 60 -8.29 -21.62 11.89
C GLU A 60 -8.12 -21.76 13.41
N ILE A 61 -8.74 -22.82 13.95
CA ILE A 61 -8.80 -23.21 15.36
C ILE A 61 -9.83 -22.42 16.20
N ALA A 62 -11.10 -22.76 16.01
CA ALA A 62 -12.05 -22.98 17.10
C ALA A 62 -12.60 -24.40 16.94
#